data_AF-A0A7J3Y0G2-F1
#
_entry.id   AF-A0A7J3Y0G2-F1
#
_cell.length_a   1.000
_cell.length_b   1.000
_cell.length_c   1.000
_cell.angle_alpha   90.00
_cell.angle_beta   90.00
_cell.angle_gamma   90.00
#
_symmetry.space_group_name_H-M   'P 1'
#
loop_
_entity.id
_entity.type
_entity.pdbx_description
1 polymer ?
#
loop_
_entity_poly.entity_id
_entity_poly.type
_entity_poly.pdbx_seq_one_letter_code
_entity_poly.pdbx_strand_id
1 'polypeptide(L)'
;MPVYIVTVSGEIPLRSHRTRPRFYKRLLSNLVDAVERSGGRVLGARLLEAKILVETDVDVLEALSRVFGVHRAGEVAVHEFKSLRDLAEWAGREARGLVSGRRFAVRVKRSGVHDFTSLDVAREVGAVLKPYSAGVDLENPEVTVEIEVRGGRAYLYKRVVEGPGGLPTGVEGRALVLFSGGFDSPVAAWLTAKRGVEVDFLHFTLGSPRATYLAFKVARELSLRWLYGYRPRFMVVDFRRVVGEVASKVEWRMRQVALRALMYQAASRVAEKEGFDAIVTGESLGQASSQTLRNLEAVEAVAKPVKPVLRPLAGLDKEEIIALSRRIGLYELSSKVPEACAIAPSRVETRATPVEVERELAKLSQGLLDEAVSKMAVHDVLSTKPEYVIPSSDLEIDFIPEGALIVDARGWRGVEDGAIPGSIPLSKLDLEKPSVDRVVVVVCDTGSISQVVAGMLRERGFKAFSLRDGLKYWRREAVRG
;
A
#
# COMPACT_ATOMS: atom_id res chain seq x y z
N MET A 1 26.71 -2.70 -14.86
CA MET A 1 25.45 -1.94 -14.89
C MET A 1 24.32 -2.94 -15.09
N PRO A 2 23.35 -3.02 -14.18
CA PRO A 2 22.22 -3.93 -14.33
C PRO A 2 21.38 -3.57 -15.57
N VAL A 3 20.96 -4.60 -16.30
CA VAL A 3 20.05 -4.47 -17.43
C VAL A 3 18.88 -5.40 -17.19
N TYR A 4 17.68 -4.89 -17.43
CA TYR A 4 16.45 -5.60 -17.20
C TYR A 4 15.61 -5.70 -18.46
N ILE A 5 14.96 -6.84 -18.64
CA ILE A 5 13.84 -6.99 -19.57
C ILE A 5 12.56 -7.07 -18.74
N VAL A 6 11.73 -6.04 -18.86
CA VAL A 6 10.39 -5.99 -18.29
C VAL A 6 9.41 -6.51 -19.34
N THR A 7 8.81 -7.65 -19.08
CA THR A 7 7.73 -8.19 -19.93
C THR A 7 6.41 -7.56 -19.52
N VAL A 8 5.75 -6.94 -20.47
CA VAL A 8 4.51 -6.20 -20.25
C VAL A 8 3.32 -7.16 -20.13
N SER A 9 2.33 -6.82 -19.31
CA SER A 9 1.08 -7.57 -19.18
C SER A 9 0.38 -7.76 -20.52
N GLY A 10 -0.12 -8.97 -20.79
CA GLY A 10 -0.78 -9.33 -22.04
C GLY A 10 -1.99 -8.47 -22.40
N GLU A 11 -2.62 -7.81 -21.43
CA GLU A 11 -3.74 -6.89 -21.69
C GLU A 11 -3.32 -5.61 -22.43
N ILE A 12 -2.05 -5.21 -22.34
CA ILE A 12 -1.56 -3.93 -22.91
C ILE A 12 -1.29 -4.04 -24.42
N PRO A 13 -0.58 -5.06 -24.93
CA PRO A 13 -0.39 -5.25 -26.37
C PRO A 13 -1.70 -5.39 -27.15
N LEU A 14 -2.76 -5.90 -26.52
CA LEU A 14 -4.10 -6.07 -27.09
C LEU A 14 -4.87 -4.75 -27.28
N ARG A 15 -4.38 -3.63 -26.72
CA ARG A 15 -5.01 -2.32 -26.90
C ARG A 15 -4.84 -1.83 -28.34
N SER A 16 -5.83 -1.06 -28.79
CA SER A 16 -5.82 -0.47 -30.14
C SER A 16 -4.54 0.31 -30.40
N HIS A 17 -4.15 0.42 -31.68
CA HIS A 17 -2.98 1.20 -32.09
C HIS A 17 -3.00 2.65 -31.58
N ARG A 18 -4.19 3.25 -31.41
CA ARG A 18 -4.35 4.63 -30.90
C ARG A 18 -4.15 4.75 -29.39
N THR A 19 -4.61 3.78 -28.61
CA THR A 19 -4.58 3.85 -27.14
C THR A 19 -3.31 3.24 -26.54
N ARG A 20 -2.75 2.22 -27.19
CA ARG A 20 -1.56 1.49 -26.74
C ARG A 20 -0.36 2.40 -26.40
N PRO A 21 0.00 3.45 -27.18
CA PRO A 21 1.11 4.34 -26.84
C PRO A 21 0.96 5.02 -25.46
N ARG A 22 -0.27 5.41 -25.08
CA ARG A 22 -0.54 6.02 -23.76
C ARG A 22 -0.22 5.04 -22.61
N PHE A 23 -0.57 3.76 -22.77
CA PHE A 23 -0.31 2.73 -21.76
C PHE A 23 1.19 2.50 -21.58
N TYR A 24 1.95 2.37 -22.67
CA TYR A 24 3.40 2.19 -22.58
C TYR A 24 4.10 3.43 -22.00
N LYS A 25 3.68 4.64 -22.38
CA LYS A 25 4.20 5.88 -21.80
C LYS A 25 3.96 5.92 -20.29
N ARG A 26 2.76 5.53 -19.85
CA ARG A 26 2.43 5.50 -18.42
C ARG A 26 3.23 4.42 -17.69
N LEU A 27 3.33 3.22 -18.25
CA LEU A 27 4.14 2.14 -17.67
C LEU A 27 5.60 2.55 -17.51
N LEU A 28 6.19 3.19 -18.52
CA LEU A 28 7.57 3.69 -18.45
C LEU A 28 7.73 4.72 -17.33
N SER A 29 6.79 5.67 -17.19
CA SER A 29 6.80 6.64 -16.09
C SER A 29 6.75 5.96 -14.72
N ASN A 30 5.93 4.92 -14.57
CA ASN A 30 5.80 4.17 -13.32
C ASN A 30 7.08 3.38 -13.01
N LEU A 31 7.74 2.80 -14.03
CA LEU A 31 9.02 2.12 -13.89
C LEU A 31 10.12 3.09 -13.45
N VAL A 32 10.18 4.29 -14.05
CA VAL A 32 11.15 5.33 -13.66
C VAL A 32 10.98 5.71 -12.18
N ASP A 33 9.75 5.99 -11.74
CA ASP A 33 9.48 6.31 -10.33
C ASP A 33 9.82 5.13 -9.39
N ALA A 34 9.61 3.87 -9.80
CA ALA A 34 10.04 2.71 -9.02
C ALA A 34 11.57 2.63 -8.83
N VAL A 35 12.33 2.97 -9.88
CA VAL A 35 13.80 3.04 -9.83
C VAL A 35 14.26 4.19 -8.92
N GLU A 36 13.68 5.38 -9.07
CA GLU A 36 14.03 6.56 -8.27
C GLU A 36 13.75 6.36 -6.78
N ARG A 37 12.60 5.74 -6.44
CA ARG A 37 12.26 5.40 -5.04
C ARG A 37 13.19 4.36 -4.42
N SER A 38 13.90 3.61 -5.25
CA SER A 38 14.91 2.64 -4.83
C SER A 38 16.32 3.27 -4.76
N GLY A 39 16.44 4.59 -4.94
CA GLY A 39 17.71 5.33 -4.89
C GLY A 39 18.56 5.20 -6.16
N GLY A 40 17.97 4.73 -7.26
CA GLY A 40 18.63 4.58 -8.55
C GLY A 40 18.16 5.59 -9.59
N ARG A 41 18.71 5.46 -10.81
CA ARG A 41 18.30 6.19 -12.00
C ARG A 41 18.19 5.27 -13.21
N VAL A 42 17.23 5.56 -14.07
CA VAL A 42 17.14 4.93 -15.39
C VAL A 42 18.12 5.62 -16.34
N LEU A 43 19.06 4.85 -16.87
CA LEU A 43 20.10 5.31 -17.79
C LEU A 43 19.68 5.15 -19.26
N GLY A 44 18.80 4.18 -19.52
CA GLY A 44 18.24 3.95 -20.83
C GLY A 44 16.98 3.09 -20.75
N ALA A 45 15.99 3.38 -21.60
CA ALA A 45 14.80 2.56 -21.75
C ALA A 45 14.45 2.42 -23.24
N ARG A 46 14.26 1.18 -23.70
CA ARG A 46 13.90 0.89 -25.10
C ARG A 46 12.73 -0.06 -25.17
N LEU A 47 11.72 0.30 -25.96
CA LEU A 47 10.58 -0.57 -26.24
C LEU A 47 10.98 -1.65 -27.26
N LEU A 48 10.76 -2.89 -26.89
CA LEU A 48 11.05 -4.11 -27.65
C LEU A 48 9.73 -4.89 -27.83
N GLU A 49 8.80 -4.35 -28.62
CA GLU A 49 7.42 -4.86 -28.77
C GLU A 49 6.66 -4.96 -27.42
N ALA A 50 6.41 -6.17 -26.93
CA ALA A 50 5.74 -6.43 -25.65
C ALA A 50 6.70 -6.40 -24.45
N LYS A 51 7.93 -5.91 -24.64
CA LYS A 51 8.98 -5.87 -23.62
C LYS A 51 9.61 -4.49 -23.56
N ILE A 52 10.12 -4.12 -22.40
CA ILE A 52 10.88 -2.89 -22.21
C ILE A 52 12.25 -3.28 -21.68
N LEU A 53 13.31 -2.92 -22.41
CA LEU A 53 14.67 -2.99 -21.91
C LEU A 53 14.92 -1.77 -21.03
N VAL A 54 15.37 -1.97 -19.80
CA VAL A 54 15.65 -0.91 -18.83
C VAL A 54 17.09 -1.07 -18.32
N GLU A 55 17.88 -0.03 -18.42
CA GLU A 55 19.27 0.03 -17.94
C GLU A 55 19.32 0.96 -16.73
N THR A 56 19.93 0.54 -15.61
CA THR A 56 19.98 1.32 -14.36
C THR A 56 21.39 1.36 -13.76
N ASP A 57 21.60 2.24 -12.77
CA ASP A 57 22.85 2.35 -12.01
C ASP A 57 22.89 1.46 -10.75
N VAL A 58 21.74 1.04 -10.22
CA VAL A 58 21.61 0.15 -9.04
C VAL A 58 20.70 -1.05 -9.31
N ASP A 59 20.77 -2.08 -8.46
CA ASP A 59 19.89 -3.24 -8.56
C ASP A 59 18.45 -2.92 -8.12
N VAL A 60 17.50 -3.05 -9.03
CA VAL A 60 16.09 -2.68 -8.83
C VAL A 60 15.09 -3.75 -9.29
N LEU A 61 15.54 -5.01 -9.45
CA LEU A 61 14.70 -6.09 -10.00
C LEU A 61 13.34 -6.22 -9.29
N GLU A 62 13.35 -6.22 -7.96
CA GLU A 62 12.16 -6.30 -7.10
C GLU A 62 11.24 -5.08 -7.23
N ALA A 63 11.80 -3.88 -7.41
CA ALA A 63 11.00 -2.67 -7.58
C ALA A 63 10.29 -2.68 -8.95
N LEU A 64 11.02 -3.07 -10.01
CA LEU A 64 10.46 -3.20 -11.35
C LEU A 64 9.37 -4.27 -11.43
N SER A 65 9.52 -5.40 -10.72
CA SER A 65 8.53 -6.49 -10.72
C SER A 65 7.22 -6.09 -10.04
N ARG A 66 7.23 -5.14 -9.09
CA ARG A 66 6.03 -4.69 -8.36
C ARG A 66 5.20 -3.64 -9.11
N VAL A 67 5.67 -3.12 -10.23
CA VAL A 67 4.93 -2.12 -11.02
C VAL A 67 3.71 -2.76 -11.71
N PHE A 68 2.52 -2.21 -11.49
CA PHE A 68 1.31 -2.66 -12.19
C PHE A 68 1.45 -2.45 -13.71
N GLY A 69 0.99 -3.43 -14.49
CA GLY A 69 1.27 -3.53 -15.92
C GLY A 69 2.49 -4.38 -16.27
N VAL A 70 3.28 -4.82 -15.29
CA VAL A 70 4.41 -5.75 -15.49
C VAL A 70 3.93 -7.19 -15.28
N HIS A 71 4.14 -8.04 -16.28
CA HIS A 71 3.91 -9.48 -16.16
C HIS A 71 5.06 -10.18 -15.42
N ARG A 72 6.30 -9.88 -15.79
CA ARG A 72 7.52 -10.32 -15.10
C ARG A 72 8.67 -9.36 -15.42
N ALA A 73 9.63 -9.25 -14.52
CA ALA A 73 10.88 -8.54 -14.73
C ALA A 73 12.04 -9.52 -14.63
N GLY A 74 13.02 -9.41 -15.54
CA GLY A 74 14.20 -10.26 -15.51
C GLY A 74 15.48 -9.46 -15.64
N GLU A 75 16.45 -9.71 -14.78
CA GLU A 75 17.82 -9.22 -14.94
C GLU A 75 18.51 -10.05 -16.02
N VAL A 76 19.15 -9.37 -16.98
CA VAL A 76 19.77 -10.03 -18.13
C VAL A 76 21.23 -9.62 -18.31
N ALA A 77 22.05 -10.57 -18.73
CA ALA A 77 23.29 -10.26 -19.43
C ALA A 77 23.01 -10.08 -20.93
N VAL A 78 23.70 -9.12 -21.55
CA VAL A 78 23.51 -8.77 -22.96
C VAL A 78 24.82 -9.03 -23.72
N HIS A 79 24.72 -9.60 -24.91
CA HIS A 79 25.85 -9.81 -25.81
C HIS A 79 25.49 -9.55 -27.25
N GLU A 80 26.35 -8.84 -27.96
CA GLU A 80 26.30 -8.72 -29.41
C GLU A 80 27.12 -9.86 -30.01
N PHE A 81 26.44 -10.82 -30.63
CA PHE A 81 27.09 -12.02 -31.14
C PHE A 81 27.36 -11.92 -32.65
N LYS A 82 28.45 -12.53 -33.09
CA LYS A 82 28.86 -12.58 -34.50
C LYS A 82 28.51 -13.89 -35.19
N SER A 83 28.29 -14.95 -34.42
CA SER A 83 27.93 -16.28 -34.91
C SER A 83 27.20 -17.06 -33.82
N LEU A 84 26.56 -18.17 -34.19
CA LEU A 84 25.96 -19.11 -33.24
C LEU A 84 26.97 -19.62 -32.20
N ARG A 85 28.20 -19.91 -32.64
CA ARG A 85 29.27 -20.39 -31.76
C ARG A 85 29.68 -19.35 -30.71
N ASP A 86 29.85 -18.10 -31.13
CA ASP A 86 30.17 -16.98 -30.24
C ASP A 86 29.07 -16.77 -29.18
N LEU A 87 27.79 -16.84 -29.61
CA LEU A 87 26.65 -16.81 -28.69
C LEU A 87 26.72 -17.97 -27.68
N ALA A 88 26.97 -19.20 -28.15
CA ALA A 88 27.00 -20.38 -27.30
C ALA A 88 28.14 -20.34 -26.27
N GLU A 89 29.35 -19.94 -26.68
CA GLU A 89 30.50 -19.78 -25.80
C GLU A 89 30.25 -18.69 -24.74
N TRP A 90 29.70 -17.54 -25.14
CA TRP A 90 29.31 -16.47 -24.21
C TRP A 90 28.25 -16.93 -23.20
N ALA A 91 27.15 -17.51 -23.69
CA ALA A 91 26.04 -17.94 -22.83
C ALA A 91 26.48 -19.06 -21.88
N GLY A 92 27.30 -19.99 -22.36
CA GLY A 92 27.88 -21.05 -21.54
C GLY A 92 28.76 -20.50 -20.41
N ARG A 93 29.56 -19.47 -20.68
CA ARG A 93 30.36 -18.78 -19.65
C ARG A 93 29.49 -18.11 -18.59
N GLU A 94 28.46 -17.37 -19.01
CA GLU A 94 27.56 -16.65 -18.10
C GLU A 94 26.69 -17.60 -17.26
N ALA A 95 26.23 -18.72 -17.82
CA ALA A 95 25.33 -19.65 -17.15
C ALA A 95 26.03 -20.82 -16.43
N ARG A 96 27.35 -20.96 -16.52
CA ARG A 96 28.09 -22.08 -15.88
C ARG A 96 27.75 -22.22 -14.39
N GLY A 97 27.75 -21.11 -13.64
CA GLY A 97 27.41 -21.13 -12.22
C GLY A 97 25.96 -21.52 -11.92
N LEU A 98 25.05 -21.27 -12.87
CA LEU A 98 23.64 -21.64 -12.74
C LEU A 98 23.42 -23.14 -12.83
N VAL A 99 24.20 -23.88 -13.63
CA VAL A 99 23.99 -25.31 -13.86
C VAL A 99 24.82 -26.22 -12.96
N SER A 100 25.76 -25.66 -12.19
CA SER A 100 26.71 -26.41 -11.36
C SER A 100 25.99 -27.42 -10.45
N GLY A 101 26.29 -28.71 -10.66
CA GLY A 101 25.74 -29.82 -9.86
C GLY A 101 24.23 -30.06 -10.02
N ARG A 102 23.56 -29.44 -11.01
CA ARG A 102 22.11 -29.50 -11.19
C ARG A 102 21.74 -30.01 -12.58
N ARG A 103 20.57 -30.64 -12.72
CA ARG A 103 20.01 -30.97 -14.04
C ARG A 103 19.39 -29.73 -14.66
N PHE A 104 19.62 -29.51 -15.95
CA PHE A 104 19.21 -28.26 -16.60
C PHE A 104 18.55 -28.45 -17.96
N ALA A 105 17.82 -27.41 -18.39
CA ALA A 105 17.35 -27.25 -19.76
C ALA A 105 17.74 -25.85 -20.29
N VAL A 106 17.97 -25.74 -21.59
CA VAL A 106 18.13 -24.44 -22.26
C VAL A 106 16.84 -24.13 -23.00
N ARG A 107 16.21 -22.98 -22.69
CA ARG A 107 15.00 -22.51 -23.37
C ARG A 107 15.29 -21.23 -24.12
N VAL A 108 15.10 -21.27 -25.44
CA VAL A 108 15.47 -20.17 -26.34
C VAL A 108 14.25 -19.59 -27.04
N LYS A 109 14.06 -18.28 -26.91
CA LYS A 109 13.09 -17.52 -27.71
C LYS A 109 13.82 -16.68 -28.75
N ARG A 110 13.42 -16.76 -30.01
CA ARG A 110 14.03 -16.01 -31.12
C ARG A 110 13.02 -15.05 -31.74
N SER A 111 13.46 -13.82 -32.00
CA SER A 111 12.69 -12.79 -32.71
C SER A 111 13.54 -12.17 -33.83
N GLY A 112 13.05 -12.19 -35.06
CA GLY A 112 13.79 -11.73 -36.26
C GLY A 112 14.33 -12.87 -37.13
N VAL A 113 15.09 -12.53 -38.18
CA VAL A 113 15.61 -13.49 -39.18
C VAL A 113 17.04 -13.89 -38.85
N HIS A 114 17.32 -15.20 -38.83
CA HIS A 114 18.62 -15.79 -38.51
C HIS A 114 18.81 -17.06 -39.36
N ASP A 115 20.05 -17.47 -39.58
CA ASP A 115 20.45 -18.71 -40.26
C ASP A 115 20.38 -19.95 -39.34
N PHE A 116 20.06 -19.77 -38.06
CA PHE A 116 19.88 -20.83 -37.06
C PHE A 116 18.48 -20.79 -36.40
N THR A 117 18.08 -21.92 -35.85
CA THR A 117 16.83 -22.07 -35.09
C THR A 117 17.06 -21.90 -33.58
N SER A 118 15.98 -21.71 -32.81
CA SER A 118 16.05 -21.74 -31.34
C SER A 118 16.59 -23.07 -30.81
N LEU A 119 16.33 -24.17 -31.52
CA LEU A 119 16.80 -25.50 -31.15
C LEU A 119 18.32 -25.62 -31.35
N ASP A 120 18.86 -25.03 -32.41
CA ASP A 120 20.31 -25.00 -32.65
C ASP A 120 21.03 -24.25 -31.53
N VAL A 121 20.51 -23.07 -31.13
CA VAL A 121 21.03 -22.32 -29.97
C VAL A 121 20.96 -23.16 -28.69
N ALA A 122 19.82 -23.81 -28.43
CA ALA A 122 19.65 -24.63 -27.23
C ALA A 122 20.64 -25.80 -27.19
N ARG A 123 20.88 -26.45 -28.34
CA ARG A 123 21.84 -27.55 -28.48
C ARG A 123 23.27 -27.11 -28.25
N GLU A 124 23.71 -26.03 -28.92
CA GLU A 124 25.08 -25.52 -28.82
C GLU A 124 25.39 -25.03 -27.40
N VAL A 125 24.50 -24.22 -26.81
CA VAL A 125 24.64 -23.76 -25.43
C VAL A 125 24.61 -24.95 -24.45
N GLY A 126 23.70 -25.90 -24.68
CA GLY A 126 23.59 -27.11 -23.87
C GLY A 126 24.86 -27.97 -23.92
N ALA A 127 25.51 -28.09 -25.08
CA ALA A 127 26.76 -28.79 -25.25
C ALA A 127 27.91 -28.13 -24.46
N VAL A 128 27.98 -26.79 -24.45
CA VAL A 128 28.97 -26.04 -23.66
C VAL A 128 28.74 -26.19 -22.15
N LEU A 129 27.47 -26.25 -21.71
CA LEU A 129 27.11 -26.33 -20.29
C LEU A 129 27.16 -27.75 -19.70
N LYS A 130 26.92 -28.79 -20.51
CA LYS A 130 26.83 -30.18 -20.07
C LYS A 130 28.01 -30.67 -19.21
N PRO A 131 29.29 -30.34 -19.52
CA PRO A 131 30.42 -30.76 -18.67
C PRO A 131 30.41 -30.17 -17.26
N TYR A 132 29.63 -29.13 -17.00
CA TYR A 132 29.57 -28.42 -15.72
C TYR A 132 28.30 -28.72 -14.92
N SER A 133 27.42 -29.60 -15.41
CA SER A 133 26.11 -29.88 -14.80
C SER A 133 25.97 -31.35 -14.36
N ALA A 134 24.85 -31.68 -13.72
CA ALA A 134 24.50 -33.07 -13.40
C ALA A 134 23.81 -33.81 -14.56
N GLY A 135 23.67 -33.17 -15.72
CA GLY A 135 22.98 -33.71 -16.90
C GLY A 135 21.92 -32.75 -17.47
N VAL A 136 21.32 -33.15 -18.60
CA VAL A 136 20.22 -32.42 -19.25
C VAL A 136 18.90 -33.11 -18.91
N ASP A 137 17.91 -32.34 -18.47
CA ASP A 137 16.54 -32.80 -18.26
C ASP A 137 15.58 -31.80 -18.91
N LEU A 138 14.89 -32.20 -19.98
CA LEU A 138 14.01 -31.32 -20.74
C LEU A 138 12.59 -31.24 -20.16
N GLU A 139 12.21 -32.21 -19.31
CA GLU A 139 10.86 -32.33 -18.76
C GLU A 139 10.78 -31.65 -17.40
N ASN A 140 11.71 -31.97 -16.49
CA ASN A 140 11.73 -31.45 -15.11
C ASN A 140 13.13 -30.97 -14.69
N PRO A 141 13.66 -29.92 -15.35
CA PRO A 141 14.94 -29.34 -14.99
C PRO A 141 14.89 -28.66 -13.62
N GLU A 142 15.96 -28.82 -12.83
CA GLU A 142 16.16 -28.03 -11.61
C GLU A 142 16.51 -26.58 -11.95
N VAL A 143 17.12 -26.35 -13.11
CA VAL A 143 17.49 -25.02 -13.61
C VAL A 143 17.14 -24.89 -15.09
N THR A 144 16.44 -23.82 -15.43
CA THR A 144 16.22 -23.44 -16.83
C THR A 144 17.10 -22.25 -17.18
N VAL A 145 17.98 -22.42 -18.17
CA VAL A 145 18.75 -21.32 -18.76
C VAL A 145 17.89 -20.68 -19.85
N GLU A 146 17.30 -19.53 -19.55
CA GLU A 146 16.47 -18.77 -20.49
C GLU A 146 17.33 -17.81 -21.32
N ILE A 147 17.25 -17.94 -22.64
CA ILE A 147 17.94 -17.06 -23.60
C ILE A 147 16.93 -16.48 -24.57
N GLU A 148 17.03 -15.18 -24.82
CA GLU A 148 16.29 -14.50 -25.87
C GLU A 148 17.25 -13.93 -26.91
N VAL A 149 17.01 -14.28 -28.18
CA VAL A 149 17.79 -13.80 -29.32
C VAL A 149 16.93 -12.84 -30.12
N ARG A 150 17.43 -11.61 -30.32
CA ARG A 150 16.73 -10.57 -31.06
C ARG A 150 17.70 -9.79 -31.94
N GLY A 151 17.61 -10.01 -33.25
CA GLY A 151 18.61 -9.52 -34.20
C GLY A 151 20.01 -9.99 -33.82
N GLY A 152 21.02 -9.13 -33.92
CA GLY A 152 22.40 -9.46 -33.52
C GLY A 152 22.68 -9.50 -32.01
N ARG A 153 21.66 -9.51 -31.15
CA ARG A 153 21.82 -9.49 -29.68
C ARG A 153 21.19 -10.71 -29.01
N ALA A 154 21.89 -11.23 -28.01
CA ALA A 154 21.43 -12.26 -27.10
C ALA A 154 21.28 -11.72 -25.69
N TYR A 155 20.22 -12.16 -25.02
CA TYR A 155 19.86 -11.77 -23.65
C TYR A 155 19.72 -13.05 -22.82
N LEU A 156 20.59 -13.21 -21.83
CA LEU A 156 20.56 -14.35 -20.91
C LEU A 156 19.98 -13.91 -19.58
N TYR A 157 18.86 -14.52 -19.17
CA TYR A 157 18.19 -14.19 -17.92
C TYR A 157 18.96 -14.79 -16.73
N LYS A 158 19.39 -13.94 -15.80
CA LYS A 158 20.10 -14.32 -14.58
C LYS A 158 19.14 -14.55 -13.41
N ARG A 159 18.20 -13.63 -13.25
CA ARG A 159 17.14 -13.66 -12.23
C ARG A 159 15.83 -13.21 -12.88
N VAL A 160 14.72 -13.84 -12.50
CA VAL A 160 13.38 -13.49 -12.99
C VAL A 160 12.43 -13.44 -11.80
N VAL A 161 11.63 -12.38 -11.74
CA VAL A 161 10.60 -12.18 -10.73
C VAL A 161 9.27 -11.91 -11.43
N GLU A 162 8.25 -12.68 -11.05
CA GLU A 162 6.89 -12.49 -11.55
C GLU A 162 6.31 -11.18 -11.04
N GLY A 163 5.58 -10.49 -11.92
CA GLY A 163 4.92 -9.23 -11.64
C GLY A 163 3.42 -9.40 -11.38
N PRO A 164 2.73 -8.33 -10.96
CA PRO A 164 1.31 -8.39 -10.64
C PRO A 164 0.41 -8.52 -11.89
N GLY A 165 0.94 -8.25 -13.09
CA GLY A 165 0.14 -8.07 -14.29
C GLY A 165 -0.72 -6.81 -14.19
N GLY A 166 -1.93 -6.86 -14.76
CA GLY A 166 -2.87 -5.74 -14.73
C GLY A 166 -2.48 -4.60 -15.67
N LEU A 167 -2.91 -3.38 -15.33
CA LEU A 167 -2.72 -2.18 -16.14
C LEU A 167 -1.87 -1.15 -15.40
N PRO A 168 -1.11 -0.29 -16.12
CA PRO A 168 -0.29 0.73 -15.48
C PRO A 168 -1.14 1.72 -14.71
N THR A 169 -0.86 1.94 -13.43
CA THR A 169 -1.57 2.92 -12.61
C THR A 169 -1.56 4.31 -13.25
N GLY A 170 -2.74 4.95 -13.34
CA GLY A 170 -2.98 6.24 -14.00
C GLY A 170 -3.52 6.17 -15.42
N VAL A 171 -3.80 4.97 -15.95
CA VAL A 171 -4.50 4.83 -17.25
C VAL A 171 -6.02 4.88 -17.12
N GLU A 172 -6.58 4.51 -15.95
CA GLU A 172 -8.03 4.42 -15.67
C GLU A 172 -8.48 5.39 -14.54
N GLY A 173 -8.20 6.68 -14.66
CA GLY A 173 -8.75 7.70 -13.75
C GLY A 173 -8.29 7.57 -12.29
N ARG A 174 -9.09 8.13 -11.38
CA ARG A 174 -8.78 8.25 -9.94
C ARG A 174 -9.93 7.78 -9.07
N ALA A 175 -9.64 7.05 -8.00
CA ALA A 175 -10.63 6.57 -7.05
C ALA A 175 -10.28 6.94 -5.61
N LEU A 176 -11.31 7.22 -4.81
CA LEU A 176 -11.22 7.49 -3.38
C LEU A 176 -11.54 6.22 -2.59
N VAL A 177 -10.55 5.68 -1.88
CA VAL A 177 -10.71 4.44 -1.11
C VAL A 177 -11.12 4.76 0.33
N LEU A 178 -12.24 4.22 0.78
CA LEU A 178 -12.58 4.20 2.21
C LEU A 178 -11.61 3.27 2.95
N PHE A 179 -10.67 3.86 3.67
CA PHE A 179 -9.48 3.18 4.14
C PHE A 179 -9.44 3.07 5.67
N SER A 180 -9.69 1.87 6.19
CA SER A 180 -9.63 1.56 7.61
C SER A 180 -8.24 1.13 8.08
N GLY A 181 -7.40 0.61 7.17
CA GLY A 181 -6.09 0.02 7.49
C GLY A 181 -6.13 -1.46 7.90
N GLY A 182 -7.30 -2.00 8.30
CA GLY A 182 -7.51 -3.44 8.48
C GLY A 182 -7.36 -4.20 7.16
N PHE A 183 -7.39 -5.54 7.15
CA PHE A 183 -7.04 -6.35 5.97
C PHE A 183 -7.77 -5.98 4.66
N ASP A 184 -9.05 -5.66 4.75
CA ASP A 184 -9.90 -5.55 3.56
C ASP A 184 -9.59 -4.31 2.72
N SER A 185 -9.58 -3.11 3.34
CA SER A 185 -9.43 -1.86 2.58
C SER A 185 -8.10 -1.68 1.81
N PRO A 186 -6.93 -2.11 2.32
CA PRO A 186 -5.68 -2.14 1.57
C PRO A 186 -5.69 -3.15 0.42
N VAL A 187 -6.30 -4.32 0.59
CA VAL A 187 -6.44 -5.30 -0.50
C VAL A 187 -7.38 -4.77 -1.59
N ALA A 188 -8.48 -4.13 -1.21
CA ALA A 188 -9.38 -3.45 -2.15
C ALA A 188 -8.67 -2.31 -2.91
N ALA A 189 -7.87 -1.49 -2.21
CA ALA A 189 -7.04 -0.46 -2.84
C ALA A 189 -6.06 -1.07 -3.84
N TRP A 190 -5.36 -2.15 -3.46
CA TRP A 190 -4.39 -2.83 -4.32
C TRP A 190 -5.04 -3.43 -5.58
N LEU A 191 -6.17 -4.12 -5.43
CA LEU A 191 -6.91 -4.70 -6.56
C LEU A 191 -7.42 -3.62 -7.52
N THR A 192 -7.85 -2.47 -6.99
CA THR A 192 -8.28 -1.32 -7.78
C THR A 192 -7.10 -0.71 -8.54
N ALA A 193 -5.98 -0.47 -7.84
CA ALA A 193 -4.77 0.08 -8.45
C ALA A 193 -4.18 -0.84 -9.55
N LYS A 194 -4.29 -2.16 -9.37
CA LYS A 194 -3.93 -3.17 -10.37
C LYS A 194 -4.70 -3.02 -11.68
N ARG A 195 -5.91 -2.44 -11.67
CA ARG A 195 -6.70 -2.12 -12.85
C ARG A 195 -6.34 -0.78 -13.48
N GLY A 196 -5.23 -0.15 -13.07
CA GLY A 196 -4.73 1.07 -13.69
C GLY A 196 -5.31 2.36 -13.10
N VAL A 197 -6.02 2.27 -11.99
CA VAL A 197 -6.65 3.40 -11.29
C VAL A 197 -5.68 3.99 -10.26
N GLU A 198 -5.52 5.31 -10.21
CA GLU A 198 -4.82 5.96 -9.09
C GLU A 198 -5.73 5.97 -7.86
N VAL A 199 -5.22 5.57 -6.70
CA VAL A 199 -6.00 5.48 -5.47
C VAL A 199 -5.48 6.48 -4.43
N ASP A 200 -6.39 7.31 -3.92
CA ASP A 200 -6.17 8.10 -2.70
C ASP A 200 -7.00 7.50 -1.56
N PHE A 201 -6.59 7.75 -0.32
CA PHE A 201 -7.18 7.15 0.87
C PHE A 201 -8.03 8.15 1.63
N LEU A 202 -9.28 7.80 1.97
CA LEU A 202 -10.14 8.51 2.90
C LEU A 202 -10.26 7.69 4.19
N HIS A 203 -9.67 8.21 5.26
CA HIS A 203 -9.74 7.60 6.59
C HIS A 203 -10.65 8.41 7.51
N PHE A 204 -11.53 7.70 8.20
CA PHE A 204 -12.41 8.29 9.22
C PHE A 204 -11.89 8.00 10.61
N THR A 205 -11.55 9.05 11.36
CA THR A 205 -11.16 8.91 12.77
C THR A 205 -12.42 8.73 13.60
N LEU A 206 -12.71 7.50 14.03
CA LEU A 206 -13.92 7.16 14.80
C LEU A 206 -13.74 7.28 16.33
N GLY A 207 -12.49 7.33 16.80
CA GLY A 207 -12.17 7.27 18.23
C GLY A 207 -10.71 7.61 18.50
N SER A 208 -9.93 6.63 18.96
CA SER A 208 -8.51 6.82 19.26
C SER A 208 -7.68 7.22 18.02
N PRO A 209 -6.72 8.16 18.16
CA PRO A 209 -5.77 8.50 17.09
C PRO A 209 -4.83 7.34 16.72
N ARG A 210 -4.71 6.31 17.57
CA ARG A 210 -3.90 5.10 17.31
C ARG A 210 -4.33 4.40 16.03
N ALA A 211 -5.64 4.30 15.80
CA ALA A 211 -6.17 3.67 14.59
C ALA A 211 -5.75 4.44 13.33
N THR A 212 -5.81 5.77 13.37
CA THR A 212 -5.38 6.65 12.27
C THR A 212 -3.88 6.54 12.01
N TYR A 213 -3.06 6.53 13.05
CA TYR A 213 -1.61 6.31 12.94
C TYR A 213 -1.29 4.97 12.27
N LEU A 214 -1.91 3.88 12.72
CA LEU A 214 -1.67 2.54 12.16
C LEU A 214 -2.21 2.41 10.72
N ALA A 215 -3.39 2.95 10.44
CA ALA A 215 -3.95 2.97 9.09
C ALA A 215 -3.03 3.74 8.13
N PHE A 216 -2.48 4.88 8.55
CA PHE A 216 -1.51 5.61 7.74
C PHE A 216 -0.23 4.80 7.48
N LYS A 217 0.30 4.06 8.47
CA LYS A 217 1.44 3.16 8.25
C LYS A 217 1.14 2.10 7.19
N VAL A 218 -0.05 1.52 7.20
CA VAL A 218 -0.49 0.55 6.18
C VAL A 218 -0.60 1.21 4.81
N ALA A 219 -1.20 2.39 4.71
CA ALA A 219 -1.31 3.14 3.46
C ALA A 219 0.06 3.52 2.89
N ARG A 220 1.00 3.92 3.76
CA ARG A 220 2.39 4.22 3.39
C ARG A 220 3.12 3.00 2.87
N GLU A 221 3.00 1.87 3.54
CA GLU A 221 3.64 0.63 3.10
C GLU A 221 3.08 0.16 1.74
N LEU A 222 1.76 0.21 1.56
CA LEU A 222 1.12 -0.07 0.26
C LEU A 222 1.67 0.87 -0.83
N SER A 223 1.79 2.16 -0.51
CA SER A 223 2.23 3.19 -1.46
C SER A 223 3.68 3.04 -1.89
N LEU A 224 4.57 2.73 -0.95
CA LEU A 224 5.99 2.51 -1.20
C LEU A 224 6.25 1.26 -2.03
N ARG A 225 5.47 0.19 -1.81
CA ARG A 225 5.67 -1.11 -2.46
C ARG A 225 4.99 -1.24 -3.83
N TRP A 226 3.85 -0.59 -4.04
CA TRP A 226 2.98 -0.92 -5.17
C TRP A 226 2.46 0.29 -5.96
N LEU A 227 2.36 1.48 -5.35
CA LEU A 227 1.72 2.64 -5.98
C LEU A 227 2.76 3.58 -6.62
N TYR A 228 3.28 3.14 -7.75
CA TYR A 228 4.28 3.87 -8.55
C TYR A 228 3.63 4.78 -9.61
N GLY A 229 4.31 5.86 -9.96
CA GLY A 229 3.95 6.81 -11.01
C GLY A 229 3.12 8.02 -10.57
N TYR A 230 2.77 8.11 -9.28
CA TYR A 230 2.03 9.22 -8.68
C TYR A 230 2.28 9.27 -7.17
N ARG A 231 1.77 10.31 -6.50
CA ARG A 231 1.89 10.51 -5.05
C ARG A 231 0.51 10.36 -4.40
N PRO A 232 0.22 9.21 -3.75
CA PRO A 232 -1.07 8.99 -3.08
C PRO A 232 -1.28 9.99 -1.94
N ARG A 233 -2.54 10.42 -1.77
CA ARG A 233 -2.96 11.29 -0.67
C ARG A 233 -3.70 10.49 0.40
N PHE A 234 -3.50 10.85 1.66
CA PHE A 234 -4.24 10.32 2.80
C PHE A 234 -5.05 11.44 3.44
N MET A 235 -6.37 11.35 3.29
CA MET A 235 -7.34 12.32 3.74
C MET A 235 -7.97 11.83 5.04
N VAL A 236 -7.89 12.63 6.09
CA VAL A 236 -8.43 12.29 7.41
C VAL A 236 -9.63 13.17 7.70
N VAL A 237 -10.76 12.53 8.01
CA VAL A 237 -11.99 13.21 8.44
C VAL A 237 -12.33 12.75 9.85
N ASP A 238 -12.43 13.70 10.77
CA ASP A 238 -12.80 13.40 12.16
C ASP A 238 -14.29 13.09 12.25
N PHE A 239 -14.61 11.84 12.57
CA PHE A 239 -15.96 11.32 12.67
C PHE A 239 -16.40 11.11 14.13
N ARG A 240 -15.59 11.49 15.13
CA ARG A 240 -15.93 11.27 16.55
C ARG A 240 -17.25 11.90 16.95
N ARG A 241 -17.53 13.12 16.47
CA ARG A 241 -18.82 13.78 16.70
C ARG A 241 -19.97 13.05 16.00
N VAL A 242 -19.75 12.59 14.76
CA VAL A 242 -20.72 11.80 13.99
C VAL A 242 -21.07 10.52 14.73
N VAL A 243 -20.05 9.79 15.20
CA VAL A 243 -20.17 8.59 16.01
C VAL A 243 -20.93 8.87 17.30
N GLY A 244 -20.64 9.97 17.99
CA GLY A 244 -21.36 10.39 19.20
C GLY A 244 -22.84 10.65 18.96
N GLU A 245 -23.21 11.27 17.83
CA GLU A 245 -24.61 11.48 17.46
C GLU A 245 -25.31 10.18 17.07
N VAL A 246 -24.67 9.32 16.27
CA VAL A 246 -25.21 8.00 15.93
C VAL A 246 -25.41 7.16 17.20
N ALA A 247 -24.46 7.18 18.13
CA ALA A 247 -24.56 6.42 19.38
C ALA A 247 -25.66 6.95 20.31
N SER A 248 -26.01 8.23 20.26
CA SER A 248 -27.02 8.83 21.14
C SER A 248 -28.43 8.86 20.54
N LYS A 249 -28.56 9.03 19.22
CA LYS A 249 -29.86 9.30 18.57
C LYS A 249 -30.37 8.15 17.70
N VAL A 250 -29.49 7.27 17.19
CA VAL A 250 -29.87 6.17 16.30
C VAL A 250 -30.17 4.90 17.08
N GLU A 251 -31.23 4.20 16.68
CA GLU A 251 -31.61 2.90 17.22
C GLU A 251 -30.42 1.93 17.17
N TRP A 252 -30.16 1.25 18.28
CA TRP A 252 -29.00 0.35 18.45
C TRP A 252 -28.72 -0.55 17.24
N ARG A 253 -29.75 -1.26 16.75
CA ARG A 253 -29.64 -2.22 15.64
C ARG A 253 -29.26 -1.57 14.31
N MET A 254 -29.56 -0.29 14.13
CA MET A 254 -29.36 0.47 12.88
C MET A 254 -28.04 1.26 12.84
N ARG A 255 -27.34 1.40 13.97
CA ARG A 255 -26.16 2.29 14.08
C ARG A 255 -25.08 2.03 13.03
N GLN A 256 -24.79 0.75 12.74
CA GLN A 256 -23.78 0.38 11.73
C GLN A 256 -24.23 0.75 10.30
N VAL A 257 -25.50 0.51 9.99
CA VAL A 257 -26.08 0.82 8.68
C VAL A 257 -26.13 2.34 8.47
N ALA A 258 -26.57 3.08 9.49
CA ALA A 258 -26.60 4.55 9.51
C ALA A 258 -25.19 5.14 9.38
N LEU A 259 -24.20 4.66 10.16
CA LEU A 259 -22.82 5.13 10.07
C LEU A 259 -22.24 4.92 8.67
N ARG A 260 -22.50 3.77 8.04
CA ARG A 260 -22.03 3.52 6.68
C ARG A 260 -22.65 4.49 5.67
N ALA A 261 -23.95 4.75 5.78
CA ALA A 261 -24.61 5.74 4.92
C ALA A 261 -23.97 7.13 5.07
N LEU A 262 -23.65 7.54 6.30
CA LEU A 262 -22.94 8.80 6.57
C LEU A 262 -21.51 8.80 5.99
N MET A 263 -20.78 7.69 6.07
CA MET A 263 -19.45 7.55 5.45
C MET A 263 -19.53 7.68 3.93
N TYR A 264 -20.54 7.08 3.29
CA TYR A 264 -20.76 7.20 1.84
C TYR A 264 -21.12 8.63 1.44
N GLN A 265 -21.97 9.30 2.23
CA GLN A 265 -22.34 10.70 2.02
C GLN A 265 -21.14 11.65 2.17
N ALA A 266 -20.26 11.40 3.16
CA ALA A 266 -19.02 12.15 3.31
C ALA A 266 -18.03 11.86 2.18
N ALA A 267 -17.87 10.59 1.80
CA ALA A 267 -17.03 10.18 0.68
C ALA A 267 -17.48 10.82 -0.64
N SER A 268 -18.80 10.95 -0.85
CA SER A 268 -19.36 11.61 -2.03
C SER A 268 -18.98 13.09 -2.10
N ARG A 269 -19.10 13.81 -0.97
CA ARG A 269 -18.68 15.22 -0.88
C ARG A 269 -17.19 15.39 -1.17
N VAL A 270 -16.35 14.52 -0.61
CA VAL A 270 -14.90 14.53 -0.88
C VAL A 270 -14.63 14.16 -2.33
N ALA A 271 -15.34 13.16 -2.89
CA ALA A 271 -15.20 12.71 -4.26
C ALA A 271 -15.48 13.82 -5.28
N GLU A 272 -16.55 14.60 -5.07
CA GLU A 272 -16.88 15.75 -5.92
C GLU A 272 -15.88 16.89 -5.76
N LYS A 273 -15.55 17.25 -4.51
CA LYS A 273 -14.62 18.35 -4.22
C LYS A 273 -13.24 18.12 -4.83
N GLU A 274 -12.75 16.88 -4.77
CA GLU A 274 -11.37 16.51 -5.15
C GLU A 274 -11.27 15.88 -6.54
N GLY A 275 -12.40 15.74 -7.26
CA GLY A 275 -12.46 15.26 -8.64
C GLY A 275 -12.14 13.77 -8.80
N PHE A 276 -12.71 12.91 -7.97
CA PHE A 276 -12.59 11.46 -8.10
C PHE A 276 -13.69 10.87 -9.02
N ASP A 277 -13.33 9.81 -9.74
CA ASP A 277 -14.21 9.11 -10.68
C ASP A 277 -15.04 8.01 -10.00
N ALA A 278 -14.55 7.46 -8.89
CA ALA A 278 -15.18 6.38 -8.14
C ALA A 278 -14.87 6.43 -6.64
N ILE A 279 -15.72 5.78 -5.84
CA ILE A 279 -15.48 5.47 -4.43
C ILE A 279 -15.20 3.97 -4.33
N VAL A 280 -14.22 3.56 -3.52
CA VAL A 280 -13.84 2.15 -3.36
C VAL A 280 -14.02 1.75 -1.91
N THR A 281 -14.61 0.58 -1.67
CA THR A 281 -14.76 0.02 -0.31
C THR A 281 -14.12 -1.35 -0.21
N GLY A 282 -13.71 -1.72 1.00
CA GLY A 282 -13.28 -3.07 1.35
C GLY A 282 -14.44 -4.00 1.73
N GLU A 283 -15.66 -3.74 1.24
CA GLU A 283 -16.81 -4.57 1.60
C GLU A 283 -16.77 -5.91 0.87
N SER A 284 -17.01 -6.98 1.62
CA SER A 284 -17.16 -8.35 1.14
C SER A 284 -18.52 -8.91 1.57
N LEU A 285 -19.23 -9.51 0.63
CA LEU A 285 -20.61 -9.94 0.84
C LEU A 285 -20.67 -11.05 1.90
N GLY A 286 -21.48 -10.84 2.94
CA GLY A 286 -21.74 -11.86 3.96
C GLY A 286 -20.65 -12.03 5.03
N GLN A 287 -19.54 -11.30 4.97
CA GLN A 287 -18.50 -11.36 6.00
C GLN A 287 -18.86 -10.60 7.29
N ALA A 288 -19.60 -9.50 7.16
CA ALA A 288 -20.14 -8.75 8.28
C ALA A 288 -21.67 -8.70 8.20
N SER A 289 -22.34 -8.73 9.35
CA SER A 289 -23.81 -8.64 9.46
C SER A 289 -24.38 -7.38 8.79
N SER A 290 -23.59 -6.31 8.75
CA SER A 290 -23.96 -5.06 8.10
C SER A 290 -23.73 -5.05 6.58
N GLN A 291 -23.07 -6.07 5.99
CA GLN A 291 -22.70 -6.14 4.56
C GLN A 291 -23.53 -7.19 3.81
N THR A 292 -24.83 -7.26 4.09
CA THR A 292 -25.78 -8.01 3.27
C THR A 292 -26.18 -7.20 2.04
N LEU A 293 -26.62 -7.87 0.97
CA LEU A 293 -27.13 -7.17 -0.22
C LEU A 293 -28.26 -6.18 0.11
N ARG A 294 -29.14 -6.54 1.07
CA ARG A 294 -30.23 -5.66 1.52
C ARG A 294 -29.73 -4.41 2.22
N ASN A 295 -28.75 -4.55 3.11
CA ASN A 295 -28.18 -3.38 3.78
C ASN A 295 -27.39 -2.50 2.80
N LEU A 296 -26.65 -3.08 1.85
CA LEU A 296 -25.93 -2.30 0.84
C LEU A 296 -26.90 -1.55 -0.08
N GLU A 297 -27.97 -2.21 -0.54
CA GLU A 297 -29.06 -1.59 -1.30
C GLU A 297 -29.69 -0.42 -0.53
N ALA A 298 -30.06 -0.63 0.74
CA ALA A 298 -30.67 0.41 1.57
C ALA A 298 -29.74 1.59 1.82
N VAL A 299 -28.46 1.32 2.10
CA VAL A 299 -27.44 2.35 2.30
C VAL A 299 -27.23 3.16 1.03
N GLU A 300 -27.09 2.53 -0.14
CA GLU A 300 -26.89 3.26 -1.39
C GLU A 300 -28.11 4.09 -1.78
N ALA A 301 -29.32 3.56 -1.59
CA ALA A 301 -30.56 4.27 -1.90
C ALA A 301 -30.71 5.58 -1.10
N VAL A 302 -30.25 5.59 0.16
CA VAL A 302 -30.32 6.76 1.04
C VAL A 302 -29.08 7.66 0.92
N ALA A 303 -27.89 7.07 0.87
CA ALA A 303 -26.64 7.82 0.77
C ALA A 303 -26.47 8.48 -0.61
N LYS A 304 -27.08 7.91 -1.65
CA LYS A 304 -27.08 8.40 -3.05
C LYS A 304 -25.66 8.79 -3.48
N PRO A 305 -24.71 7.84 -3.49
CA PRO A 305 -23.33 8.15 -3.83
C PRO A 305 -23.26 8.76 -5.22
N VAL A 306 -22.62 9.92 -5.32
CA VAL A 306 -22.51 10.72 -6.56
C VAL A 306 -21.53 10.12 -7.57
N LYS A 307 -20.75 9.12 -7.14
CA LYS A 307 -19.82 8.34 -7.96
C LYS A 307 -20.10 6.84 -7.80
N PRO A 308 -19.74 6.01 -8.79
CA PRO A 308 -19.82 4.56 -8.67
C PRO A 308 -19.07 4.06 -7.43
N VAL A 309 -19.68 3.14 -6.69
CA VAL A 309 -19.06 2.46 -5.55
C VAL A 309 -18.51 1.10 -6.01
N LEU A 310 -17.18 0.97 -6.02
CA LEU A 310 -16.48 -0.24 -6.41
C LEU A 310 -16.22 -1.12 -5.19
N ARG A 311 -16.51 -2.42 -5.32
CA ARG A 311 -16.33 -3.43 -4.27
C ARG A 311 -15.46 -4.59 -4.76
N PRO A 312 -14.13 -4.41 -4.84
CA PRO A 312 -13.23 -5.44 -5.38
C PRO A 312 -13.27 -6.77 -4.64
N LEU A 313 -13.73 -6.77 -3.38
CA LEU A 313 -13.76 -7.95 -2.51
C LEU A 313 -15.13 -8.63 -2.43
N ALA A 314 -16.13 -8.16 -3.17
CA ALA A 314 -17.51 -8.63 -3.05
C ALA A 314 -17.67 -10.16 -3.24
N GLY A 315 -16.77 -10.79 -4.01
CA GLY A 315 -16.75 -12.23 -4.27
C GLY A 315 -15.59 -12.99 -3.63
N LEU A 316 -14.82 -12.38 -2.72
CA LEU A 316 -13.69 -13.03 -2.05
C LEU A 316 -14.04 -13.40 -0.61
N ASP A 317 -13.60 -14.58 -0.17
CA ASP A 317 -13.67 -14.98 1.22
C ASP A 317 -12.53 -14.38 2.07
N LYS A 318 -12.59 -14.61 3.39
CA LYS A 318 -11.65 -14.02 4.33
C LYS A 318 -10.24 -14.60 4.19
N GLU A 319 -10.13 -15.88 3.86
CA GLU A 319 -8.83 -16.54 3.70
C GLU A 319 -8.13 -16.04 2.43
N GLU A 320 -8.88 -15.85 1.35
CA GLU A 320 -8.38 -15.23 0.11
C GLU A 320 -7.88 -13.80 0.35
N ILE A 321 -8.65 -12.98 1.09
CA ILE A 321 -8.23 -11.61 1.45
C ILE A 321 -6.95 -11.64 2.30
N ILE A 322 -6.87 -12.53 3.29
CA ILE A 322 -5.69 -12.68 4.14
C ILE A 322 -4.48 -13.15 3.32
N ALA A 323 -4.66 -14.12 2.42
CA ALA A 323 -3.61 -14.63 1.55
C ALA A 323 -3.09 -13.52 0.61
N LEU A 324 -3.99 -12.72 0.05
CA LEU A 324 -3.62 -11.52 -0.71
C LEU A 324 -2.85 -10.52 0.16
N SER A 325 -3.33 -10.23 1.37
CA SER A 325 -2.65 -9.31 2.30
C SER A 325 -1.23 -9.77 2.64
N ARG A 326 -0.98 -11.07 2.78
CA ARG A 326 0.36 -11.64 2.97
C ARG A 326 1.21 -11.50 1.72
N ARG A 327 0.66 -11.87 0.56
CA ARG A 327 1.34 -11.79 -0.73
C ARG A 327 1.78 -10.36 -1.08
N ILE A 328 0.98 -9.35 -0.73
CA ILE A 328 1.32 -7.94 -0.97
C ILE A 328 2.18 -7.32 0.14
N GLY A 329 2.45 -8.06 1.23
CA GLY A 329 3.35 -7.65 2.31
C GLY A 329 2.73 -6.70 3.34
N LEU A 330 1.40 -6.69 3.50
CA LEU A 330 0.69 -5.78 4.41
C LEU A 330 0.15 -6.46 5.67
N TYR A 331 0.13 -7.79 5.71
CA TYR A 331 -0.52 -8.57 6.77
C TYR A 331 -0.10 -8.15 8.18
N GLU A 332 1.20 -8.02 8.46
CA GLU A 332 1.73 -7.68 9.78
C GLU A 332 1.37 -6.27 10.27
N LEU A 333 1.16 -5.33 9.35
CA LEU A 333 0.73 -3.98 9.70
C LEU A 333 -0.79 -3.93 9.89
N SER A 334 -1.54 -4.54 8.97
CA SER A 334 -2.99 -4.59 9.02
C SER A 334 -3.51 -5.37 10.23
N SER A 335 -2.82 -6.42 10.67
CA SER A 335 -3.19 -7.20 11.87
C SER A 335 -3.14 -6.40 13.16
N LYS A 336 -2.35 -5.32 13.20
CA LYS A 336 -2.20 -4.43 14.37
C LYS A 336 -3.28 -3.35 14.41
N VAL A 337 -3.98 -3.11 13.31
CA VAL A 337 -5.02 -2.08 13.23
C VAL A 337 -6.26 -2.57 13.99
N PRO A 338 -6.71 -1.85 15.04
CA PRO A 338 -7.89 -2.25 15.78
C PRO A 338 -9.17 -2.08 14.94
N GLU A 339 -10.12 -2.99 15.13
CA GLU A 339 -11.45 -2.84 14.53
C GLU A 339 -12.20 -1.67 15.19
N ALA A 340 -12.24 -0.52 14.50
CA ALA A 340 -12.77 0.72 15.06
C ALA A 340 -14.31 0.79 15.10
N CYS A 341 -15.03 -0.04 14.34
CA CYS A 341 -16.49 0.01 14.20
C CYS A 341 -17.26 -0.72 15.31
N ALA A 342 -16.77 -0.76 16.55
CA ALA A 342 -17.45 -1.42 17.68
C ALA A 342 -18.66 -0.62 18.24
N ILE A 343 -19.36 0.17 17.41
CA ILE A 343 -20.55 0.96 17.82
C ILE A 343 -21.76 0.04 18.12
N ALA A 344 -21.68 -1.25 17.75
CA ALA A 344 -22.68 -2.26 18.11
C ALA A 344 -22.04 -3.67 18.21
N PRO A 345 -21.55 -4.11 19.39
CA PRO A 345 -21.01 -5.46 19.61
C PRO A 345 -22.07 -6.58 19.69
N SER A 346 -23.36 -6.31 19.43
CA SER A 346 -24.45 -7.30 19.50
C SER A 346 -25.33 -7.30 18.23
N ARG A 347 -26.48 -8.01 18.21
CA ARG A 347 -27.37 -8.19 17.04
C ARG A 347 -27.56 -6.90 16.23
N VAL A 348 -26.94 -6.84 15.07
CA VAL A 348 -27.05 -5.73 14.10
C VAL A 348 -28.16 -6.07 13.11
N GLU A 349 -28.85 -5.05 12.61
CA GLU A 349 -29.83 -5.22 11.53
C GLU A 349 -29.16 -5.80 10.28
N THR A 350 -29.72 -6.87 9.73
CA THR A 350 -29.19 -7.56 8.53
C THR A 350 -30.05 -7.30 7.31
N ARG A 351 -31.24 -6.71 7.47
CA ARG A 351 -32.20 -6.44 6.40
C ARG A 351 -32.88 -5.09 6.58
N ALA A 352 -32.09 -4.02 6.70
CA ALA A 352 -32.60 -2.66 6.75
C ALA A 352 -33.32 -2.29 5.45
N THR A 353 -34.37 -1.49 5.56
CA THR A 353 -35.03 -0.84 4.42
C THR A 353 -34.52 0.59 4.23
N PRO A 354 -34.56 1.16 3.00
CA PRO A 354 -34.20 2.56 2.78
C PRO A 354 -34.97 3.53 3.70
N VAL A 355 -36.26 3.27 3.92
CA VAL A 355 -37.13 4.11 4.76
C VAL A 355 -36.65 4.10 6.22
N GLU A 356 -36.26 2.95 6.76
CA GLU A 356 -35.70 2.88 8.11
C GLU A 356 -34.38 3.65 8.21
N VAL A 357 -33.49 3.50 7.23
CA VAL A 357 -32.21 4.22 7.22
C VAL A 357 -32.44 5.73 7.16
N GLU A 358 -33.32 6.21 6.28
CA GLU A 358 -33.65 7.63 6.17
C GLU A 358 -34.25 8.19 7.46
N ARG A 359 -35.16 7.45 8.09
CA ARG A 359 -35.76 7.80 9.39
C ARG A 359 -34.70 7.92 10.49
N GLU A 360 -33.72 7.03 10.53
CA GLU A 360 -32.64 7.09 11.53
C GLU A 360 -31.70 8.27 11.26
N LEU A 361 -31.34 8.53 10.00
CA LEU A 361 -30.48 9.66 9.64
C LEU A 361 -31.16 11.03 9.90
N ALA A 362 -32.48 11.12 9.75
CA ALA A 362 -33.24 12.34 10.03
C ALA A 362 -33.19 12.80 11.51
N LYS A 363 -32.78 11.91 12.43
CA LYS A 363 -32.58 12.25 13.85
C LYS A 363 -31.29 13.04 14.10
N LEU A 364 -30.34 12.98 13.17
CA LEU A 364 -29.01 13.58 13.32
C LEU A 364 -29.05 15.08 13.04
N SER A 365 -28.09 15.82 13.62
CA SER A 365 -28.01 17.27 13.42
C SER A 365 -27.72 17.63 11.95
N GLN A 366 -28.40 18.66 11.45
CA GLN A 366 -28.13 19.23 10.12
C GLN A 366 -26.70 19.78 10.04
N GLY A 367 -26.06 19.66 8.88
CA GLY A 367 -24.70 20.16 8.63
C GLY A 367 -23.58 19.37 9.33
N LEU A 368 -23.89 18.32 10.10
CA LEU A 368 -22.91 17.50 10.83
C LEU A 368 -21.79 16.95 9.93
N LEU A 369 -22.15 16.45 8.76
CA LEU A 369 -21.17 15.93 7.78
C LEU A 369 -20.39 17.04 7.09
N ASP A 370 -21.04 18.16 6.77
CA ASP A 370 -20.39 19.27 6.09
C ASP A 370 -19.32 19.89 7.00
N GLU A 371 -19.60 20.01 8.30
CA GLU A 371 -18.62 20.44 9.29
C GLU A 371 -17.43 19.45 9.37
N ALA A 372 -17.70 18.15 9.45
CA ALA A 372 -16.64 17.14 9.52
C ALA A 372 -15.73 17.17 8.28
N VAL A 373 -16.33 17.19 7.08
CA VAL A 373 -15.60 17.24 5.81
C VAL A 373 -14.86 18.57 5.61
N SER A 374 -15.41 19.69 6.10
CA SER A 374 -14.74 21.00 5.99
C SER A 374 -13.40 21.06 6.74
N LYS A 375 -13.27 20.28 7.81
CA LYS A 375 -12.06 20.17 8.66
C LYS A 375 -11.11 19.06 8.22
N MET A 376 -11.33 18.46 7.05
CA MET A 376 -10.51 17.36 6.53
C MET A 376 -9.03 17.77 6.42
N ALA A 377 -8.15 16.93 6.96
CA ALA A 377 -6.70 17.06 6.79
C ALA A 377 -6.23 16.20 5.59
N VAL A 378 -5.31 16.73 4.78
CA VAL A 378 -4.76 16.02 3.62
C VAL A 378 -3.25 15.87 3.77
N HIS A 379 -2.76 14.65 3.64
CA HIS A 379 -1.35 14.31 3.80
C HIS A 379 -0.81 13.63 2.55
N ASP A 380 0.38 14.01 2.09
CA ASP A 380 1.14 13.26 1.08
C ASP A 380 1.71 12.00 1.74
N VAL A 381 1.32 10.82 1.26
CA VAL A 381 1.66 9.55 1.93
C VAL A 381 3.17 9.27 1.94
N LEU A 382 3.89 9.72 0.91
CA LEU A 382 5.30 9.39 0.72
C LEU A 382 6.21 10.32 1.53
N SER A 383 5.85 11.60 1.68
CA SER A 383 6.66 12.57 2.43
C SER A 383 6.22 12.76 3.88
N THR A 384 4.96 12.50 4.23
CA THR A 384 4.47 12.73 5.61
C THR A 384 4.96 11.63 6.55
N LYS A 385 5.54 12.01 7.68
CA LYS A 385 5.90 11.08 8.76
C LYS A 385 4.62 10.62 9.51
N PRO A 386 4.48 9.33 9.90
CA PRO A 386 3.22 8.80 10.44
C PRO A 386 2.62 9.52 11.65
N GLU A 387 3.44 10.19 12.44
CA GLU A 387 3.10 10.86 13.68
C GLU A 387 2.45 12.22 13.41
N TYR A 388 2.65 12.74 12.20
CA TYR A 388 2.08 14.01 11.75
C TYR A 388 0.65 13.87 11.23
N VAL A 389 0.15 12.65 11.02
CA VAL A 389 -1.27 12.42 10.69
C VAL A 389 -2.17 12.41 11.91
N ILE A 390 -1.58 12.39 13.11
CA ILE A 390 -2.33 12.55 14.35
C ILE A 390 -2.85 14.00 14.41
N PRO A 391 -4.17 14.21 14.52
CA PRO A 391 -4.76 15.54 14.56
C PRO A 391 -4.10 16.45 15.60
N SER A 392 -3.82 17.70 15.23
CA SER A 392 -3.30 18.68 16.18
C SER A 392 -4.30 19.00 17.31
N SER A 393 -5.60 18.78 17.09
CA SER A 393 -6.62 18.88 18.13
C SER A 393 -6.44 17.87 19.26
N ASP A 394 -5.78 16.75 19.01
CA ASP A 394 -5.60 15.70 20.00
C ASP A 394 -4.40 16.03 20.87
N LEU A 395 -4.61 16.60 22.06
CA LEU A 395 -3.53 16.83 23.02
C LEU A 395 -3.07 15.52 23.69
N GLU A 396 -3.98 14.56 23.79
CA GLU A 396 -3.73 13.27 24.41
C GLU A 396 -3.73 12.12 23.40
N ILE A 397 -2.80 11.19 23.58
CA ILE A 397 -2.72 9.93 22.83
C ILE A 397 -2.71 8.75 23.80
N ASP A 398 -3.24 7.63 23.36
CA ASP A 398 -3.34 6.36 24.08
C ASP A 398 -2.39 5.31 23.48
N PHE A 399 -1.21 5.76 23.05
CA PHE A 399 -0.09 4.94 22.59
C PHE A 399 1.17 5.82 22.50
N ILE A 400 2.34 5.22 22.36
CA ILE A 400 3.60 5.94 22.10
C ILE A 400 4.01 5.65 20.65
N PRO A 401 4.10 6.68 19.77
CA PRO A 401 4.56 6.49 18.40
C PRO A 401 6.00 6.00 18.35
N GLU A 402 6.34 5.25 17.30
CA GLU A 402 7.68 4.71 17.13
C GLU A 402 8.69 5.85 16.95
N GLY A 403 9.82 5.80 17.66
CA GLY A 403 10.83 6.86 17.60
C GLY A 403 10.45 8.16 18.33
N ALA A 404 9.33 8.23 19.04
CA ALA A 404 8.98 9.38 19.87
C ALA A 404 10.03 9.68 20.95
N LEU A 405 10.24 10.95 21.27
CA LEU A 405 11.02 11.38 22.42
C LEU A 405 10.11 11.39 23.66
N ILE A 406 10.38 10.48 24.60
CA ILE A 406 9.57 10.36 25.82
C ILE A 406 10.14 11.31 26.87
N VAL A 407 9.31 12.22 27.37
CA VAL A 407 9.67 13.21 28.38
C VAL A 407 8.92 12.91 29.67
N ASP A 408 9.65 12.57 30.73
CA ASP A 408 9.10 12.38 32.06
C ASP A 408 8.95 13.73 32.77
N ALA A 409 7.71 14.06 33.14
CA ALA A 409 7.33 15.30 33.79
C ALA A 409 7.15 15.16 35.32
N ARG A 410 7.44 13.99 35.92
CA ARG A 410 7.33 13.80 37.39
C ARG A 410 8.46 14.49 38.15
N GLY A 411 9.67 14.48 37.60
CA GLY A 411 10.87 15.05 38.23
C GLY A 411 11.55 16.13 37.37
N TRP A 412 11.93 17.26 37.97
CA TRP A 412 12.60 18.35 37.27
C TRP A 412 14.05 18.03 36.87
N ARG A 413 14.82 17.23 37.63
CA ARG A 413 16.27 17.02 37.40
C ARG A 413 16.72 15.57 37.15
N GLY A 414 15.87 14.57 37.37
CA GLY A 414 16.25 13.15 37.31
C GLY A 414 15.13 12.25 36.77
N VAL A 415 15.52 11.08 36.26
CA VAL A 415 14.57 10.02 35.88
C VAL A 415 14.13 9.32 37.16
N GLU A 416 12.84 9.36 37.46
CA GLU A 416 12.29 8.72 38.66
C GLU A 416 12.14 7.21 38.48
N ASP A 417 12.17 6.48 39.60
CA ASP A 417 11.95 5.03 39.59
C ASP A 417 10.62 4.67 38.90
N GLY A 418 10.66 3.60 38.11
CA GLY A 418 9.53 3.15 37.29
C GLY A 418 9.19 4.05 36.09
N ALA A 419 10.14 4.89 35.65
CA ALA A 419 10.05 5.61 34.37
C ALA A 419 10.03 4.68 33.17
N ILE A 420 9.55 5.19 32.04
CA ILE A 420 9.57 4.45 30.78
C ILE A 420 11.02 4.33 30.31
N PRO A 421 11.53 3.13 29.97
CA PRO A 421 12.88 2.97 29.47
C PRO A 421 13.19 3.91 28.30
N GLY A 422 14.29 4.65 28.39
CA GLY A 422 14.70 5.63 27.37
C GLY A 422 14.05 7.02 27.50
N SER A 423 13.21 7.27 28.51
CA SER A 423 12.68 8.62 28.77
C SER A 423 13.75 9.57 29.30
N ILE A 424 13.62 10.86 28.98
CA ILE A 424 14.44 11.94 29.54
C ILE A 424 13.60 12.81 30.49
N PRO A 425 14.19 13.40 31.55
CA PRO A 425 13.49 14.38 32.36
C PRO A 425 13.27 15.69 31.58
N LEU A 426 12.20 16.42 31.90
CA LEU A 426 11.83 17.67 31.21
C LEU A 426 12.96 18.70 31.12
N SER A 427 13.83 18.82 32.13
CA SER A 427 14.97 19.75 32.10
C SER A 427 16.05 19.44 31.06
N LYS A 428 16.10 18.21 30.55
CA LYS A 428 17.04 17.81 29.49
C LYS A 428 16.47 18.04 28.09
N LEU A 429 15.22 18.47 27.97
CA LEU A 429 14.65 18.89 26.71
C LEU A 429 15.13 20.31 26.40
N ASP A 430 15.85 20.49 25.29
CA ASP A 430 16.21 21.82 24.79
C ASP A 430 14.93 22.52 24.29
N LEU A 431 14.44 23.49 25.05
CA LEU A 431 13.20 24.21 24.79
C LEU A 431 13.33 25.30 23.72
N GLU A 432 14.55 25.68 23.35
CA GLU A 432 14.84 26.70 22.34
C GLU A 432 15.01 26.10 20.94
N LYS A 433 15.28 24.78 20.86
CA LYS A 433 15.36 24.04 19.61
C LYS A 433 14.21 23.03 19.51
N PRO A 434 13.03 23.44 19.03
CA PRO A 434 11.94 22.50 18.76
C PRO A 434 12.45 21.37 17.88
N SER A 435 12.30 20.13 18.34
CA SER A 435 12.77 18.97 17.60
C SER A 435 11.93 18.83 16.33
N VAL A 436 12.44 19.37 15.23
CA VAL A 436 11.77 19.33 13.92
C VAL A 436 11.51 17.89 13.48
N ASP A 437 12.32 16.94 13.96
CA ASP A 437 12.32 15.57 13.50
C ASP A 437 11.60 14.54 14.36
N ARG A 438 11.27 14.86 15.62
CA ARG A 438 10.68 13.89 16.57
C ARG A 438 9.44 14.44 17.25
N VAL A 439 8.45 13.58 17.41
CA VAL A 439 7.29 13.85 18.27
C VAL A 439 7.67 13.67 19.72
N VAL A 440 7.24 14.59 20.57
CA VAL A 440 7.46 14.54 22.01
C VAL A 440 6.23 13.92 22.68
N VAL A 441 6.42 12.87 23.48
CA VAL A 441 5.36 12.29 24.31
C VAL A 441 5.70 12.54 25.76
N VAL A 442 4.90 13.38 26.40
CA VAL A 442 5.06 13.74 27.80
C VAL A 442 4.29 12.74 28.65
N VAL A 443 4.93 12.28 29.73
CA VAL A 443 4.35 11.31 30.68
C VAL A 443 4.45 11.84 32.11
N CYS A 444 3.42 11.58 32.91
CA CYS A 444 3.45 11.71 34.37
C CYS A 444 2.70 10.52 34.99
N ASP A 445 2.46 10.49 36.30
CA ASP A 445 1.79 9.33 36.92
C ASP A 445 0.34 9.12 36.44
N THR A 446 -0.42 10.21 36.27
CA THR A 446 -1.86 10.17 36.01
C THR A 446 -2.29 10.79 34.69
N GLY A 447 -1.39 11.45 33.96
CA GLY A 447 -1.69 12.19 32.73
C GLY A 447 -1.97 13.69 32.93
N SER A 448 -2.27 14.15 34.16
CA SER A 448 -2.69 15.54 34.40
C SER A 448 -1.57 16.57 34.17
N ILE A 449 -0.37 16.32 34.71
CA ILE A 449 0.79 17.22 34.54
C ILE A 449 1.28 17.17 33.09
N SER A 450 1.29 15.99 32.48
CA SER A 450 1.77 15.82 31.12
C SER A 450 0.89 16.53 30.09
N GLN A 451 -0.42 16.68 30.32
CA GLN A 451 -1.29 17.50 29.47
C GLN A 451 -0.85 18.97 29.45
N VAL A 452 -0.62 19.56 30.63
CA VAL A 452 -0.20 20.97 30.74
C VAL A 452 1.15 21.18 30.05
N VAL A 453 2.12 20.30 30.33
CA VAL A 453 3.45 20.37 29.72
C VAL A 453 3.38 20.17 28.20
N ALA A 454 2.58 19.22 27.71
CA ALA A 454 2.41 19.02 26.27
C ALA A 454 1.78 20.25 25.60
N GLY A 455 0.83 20.93 26.26
CA GLY A 455 0.25 22.18 25.79
C GLY A 455 1.30 23.29 25.68
N MET A 456 2.08 23.50 26.73
CA MET A 456 3.19 24.47 26.75
C MET A 456 4.22 24.17 25.65
N LEU A 457 4.57 22.91 25.42
CA LEU A 457 5.51 22.52 24.36
C LEU A 457 4.95 22.82 22.96
N ARG A 458 3.64 22.65 22.74
CA ARG A 458 3.00 23.03 21.47
C ARG A 458 3.04 24.52 21.20
N GLU A 459 2.82 25.34 22.22
CA GLU A 459 2.96 26.81 22.13
C GLU A 459 4.38 27.22 21.72
N ARG A 460 5.38 26.41 22.07
CA ARG A 460 6.79 26.59 21.69
C ARG A 460 7.17 25.90 20.37
N GLY A 461 6.19 25.43 19.60
CA GLY A 461 6.40 24.85 18.27
C GLY A 461 6.76 23.36 18.24
N PHE A 462 6.73 22.66 19.37
CA PHE A 462 6.93 21.20 19.38
C PHE A 462 5.66 20.46 18.95
N LYS A 463 5.81 19.39 18.18
CA LYS A 463 4.74 18.38 18.03
C LYS A 463 4.73 17.50 19.29
N ALA A 464 4.05 17.97 20.33
CA ALA A 464 3.99 17.29 21.63
C ALA A 464 2.61 16.66 21.91
N PHE A 465 2.57 15.58 22.68
CA PHE A 465 1.34 14.93 23.15
C PHE A 465 1.50 14.48 24.60
N SER A 466 0.40 14.38 25.33
CA SER A 466 0.35 13.73 26.65
C SER A 466 -0.08 12.27 26.48
N LEU A 467 0.58 11.35 27.19
CA LEU A 467 0.12 9.97 27.27
C LEU A 467 -1.09 9.88 28.22
N ARG A 468 -2.24 9.43 27.69
CA ARG A 468 -3.48 9.25 28.46
C ARG A 468 -3.25 8.28 29.62
N ASP A 469 -3.74 8.64 30.81
CA ASP A 469 -3.50 7.95 32.09
C ASP A 469 -2.01 7.79 32.48
N GLY A 470 -1.08 8.43 31.78
CA GLY A 470 0.34 8.45 32.11
C GLY A 470 0.97 7.07 32.27
N LEU A 471 1.78 6.90 33.32
CA LEU A 471 2.46 5.63 33.61
C LEU A 471 1.51 4.49 33.98
N LYS A 472 0.29 4.77 34.44
CA LYS A 472 -0.72 3.73 34.67
C LYS A 472 -1.11 3.05 33.37
N TYR A 473 -1.26 3.80 32.28
CA TYR A 473 -1.48 3.24 30.96
C TYR A 473 -0.29 2.39 30.52
N TRP A 474 0.93 2.93 30.59
CA TRP A 474 2.15 2.23 30.19
C TRP A 474 2.31 0.87 30.90
N ARG A 475 2.17 0.84 32.23
CA ARG A 475 2.29 -0.39 33.01
C ARG A 475 1.22 -1.43 32.65
N ARG A 476 -0.01 -1.00 32.33
CA ARG A 476 -1.07 -1.94 31.89
C ARG A 476 -0.78 -2.55 30.53
N GLU A 477 -0.25 -1.78 29.59
CA GLU A 477 0.07 -2.29 28.25
C GLU A 477 1.36 -3.14 28.24
N ALA A 478 2.36 -2.79 29.07
CA ALA A 478 3.60 -3.57 29.20
C ALA A 478 3.37 -4.99 29.77
N VAL A 479 2.24 -5.23 30.43
CA VAL A 479 1.84 -6.55 30.95
C VAL A 479 1.04 -7.36 29.90
N ARG A 480 0.57 -6.71 28.83
CA ARG A 480 -0.26 -7.31 27.77
C ARG A 480 0.51 -7.71 26.51
N GLY A 481 1.68 -7.11 26.29
CA GLY A 481 2.62 -7.48 25.23
C GLY A 481 3.65 -8.46 25.74
#